data_AF-A0AA37JJQ5-F1
#
_entry.id   AF-A0AA37JJQ5-F1
#
_cell.length_a   1.000
_cell.length_b   1.000
_cell.length_c   1.000
_cell.angle_alpha   90.00
_cell.angle_beta   90.00
_cell.angle_gamma   90.00
#
_symmetry.space_group_name_H-M   'P 1'
#
loop_
_entity.id
_entity.type
_entity.pdbx_description
1 polymer ?
#
loop_
_entity_poly.entity_id
_entity_poly.type
_entity_poly.pdbx_seq_one_letter_code
_entity_poly.pdbx_strand_id
1 'polypeptide(L)'
;MNDRNGANELFNVIKTIVNNYLNNRKVAAVVIGEYKGNAVMVGNLPIPMSMITGNMVSKIVAGDKVRLLRNDGGREYYILEIIGKPYQTGG
;
A
#
# COMPACT_ATOMS: atom_id res chain seq x y z
N MET A 1 6.24 -40.97 26.92
CA MET A 1 7.13 -40.09 26.14
C MET A 1 6.44 -38.75 26.04
N ASN A 2 7.06 -37.69 26.56
CA ASN A 2 6.44 -36.37 26.64
C ASN A 2 6.54 -35.69 25.28
N ASP A 3 5.43 -35.19 24.73
CA ASP A 3 5.29 -34.46 23.46
C ASP A 3 6.02 -33.09 23.41
N ARG A 4 7.06 -32.91 24.24
CA ARG A 4 7.89 -31.70 24.31
C ARG A 4 8.51 -31.33 22.96
N ASN A 5 8.83 -32.32 22.12
CA ASN A 5 9.39 -32.07 20.78
C ASN A 5 8.32 -31.49 19.85
N GLY A 6 7.10 -32.04 19.83
CA GLY A 6 6.00 -31.50 19.02
C GLY A 6 5.54 -30.12 19.47
N ALA A 7 5.54 -29.85 20.79
CA ALA A 7 5.23 -28.53 21.33
C ALA A 7 6.27 -27.47 20.89
N ASN A 8 7.56 -27.82 20.87
CA ASN A 8 8.63 -26.92 20.42
C ASN A 8 8.57 -26.65 18.91
N GLU A 9 8.24 -27.66 18.10
CA GLU A 9 8.04 -27.49 16.66
C GLU A 9 6.87 -26.55 16.37
N LEU A 10 5.71 -26.76 17.01
CA LEU A 10 4.54 -25.89 16.86
C LEU A 10 4.88 -24.44 17.26
N PHE A 11 5.59 -24.25 18.37
CA PHE A 11 6.00 -22.92 18.83
C PHE A 11 6.88 -22.19 17.80
N ASN A 12 7.83 -22.89 17.18
CA ASN A 12 8.68 -22.33 16.14
C ASN A 12 7.89 -22.00 14.87
N VAL A 13 6.93 -22.85 14.48
CA VAL A 13 6.03 -22.57 13.35
C VAL A 13 5.20 -21.31 13.60
N ILE A 14 4.63 -21.15 14.80
CA ILE A 14 3.87 -19.95 15.17
C ILE A 14 4.75 -18.70 15.07
N LYS A 15 5.99 -18.74 15.58
CA LYS A 15 6.93 -17.62 15.45
C LYS A 15 7.22 -17.28 14.00
N THR A 16 7.43 -18.28 13.15
CA THR A 16 7.65 -18.06 11.72
C THR A 16 6.43 -17.42 11.07
N ILE A 17 5.22 -17.88 11.38
CA ILE A 17 3.98 -17.28 10.87
C ILE A 17 3.88 -15.81 11.30
N VAL A 18 4.11 -15.52 12.59
CA VAL A 18 4.04 -14.15 13.12
C VAL A 18 5.10 -13.26 12.49
N ASN A 19 6.35 -13.73 12.38
CA ASN A 19 7.43 -13.00 11.73
C ASN A 19 7.12 -12.70 10.26
N ASN A 20 6.61 -13.69 9.53
CA ASN A 20 6.21 -13.52 8.14
C ASN A 20 5.05 -12.52 8.01
N TYR A 21 4.06 -12.58 8.90
CA TYR A 21 2.96 -11.62 8.92
C TYR A 21 3.46 -10.20 9.17
N LEU A 22 4.28 -9.99 10.20
CA LEU A 22 4.80 -8.67 10.56
C LEU A 22 5.70 -8.09 9.46
N ASN A 23 6.57 -8.90 8.86
CA ASN A 23 7.48 -8.46 7.80
C ASN A 23 6.76 -8.15 6.48
N ASN A 24 5.64 -8.82 6.19
CA ASN A 24 4.86 -8.58 4.98
C ASN A 24 3.70 -7.59 5.19
N ARG A 25 3.45 -7.16 6.44
CA ARG A 25 2.42 -6.17 6.73
C ARG A 25 2.82 -4.85 6.07
N LYS A 26 2.10 -4.48 5.01
CA LYS A 26 2.20 -3.16 4.41
C LYS A 26 1.54 -2.14 5.34
N VAL A 27 2.31 -1.60 6.28
CA VAL A 27 1.81 -0.61 7.26
C VAL A 27 1.22 0.60 6.53
N ALA A 28 0.20 1.21 7.12
CA ALA A 28 -0.34 2.48 6.65
C ALA A 28 0.79 3.51 6.51
N ALA A 29 0.89 4.12 5.33
CA ALA A 29 1.98 5.03 5.02
C ALA A 29 1.58 6.01 3.93
N VAL A 30 2.15 7.21 3.99
CA VAL A 30 2.07 8.16 2.88
C VAL A 30 3.18 7.84 1.89
N VAL A 31 2.84 7.62 0.63
CA VAL A 31 3.78 7.31 -0.45
C VAL A 31 3.60 8.28 -1.60
N ILE A 32 4.67 8.50 -2.36
CA ILE A 32 4.64 9.35 -3.55
C ILE A 32 4.79 8.45 -4.76
N GLY A 33 3.96 8.68 -5.78
CA GLY A 33 4.05 7.98 -7.05
C GLY A 33 3.81 8.88 -8.24
N GLU A 34 4.10 8.37 -9.43
CA GLU A 34 3.85 9.05 -10.70
C GLU A 34 2.79 8.29 -11.49
N TYR A 35 1.75 8.98 -11.93
CA TYR A 35 0.72 8.37 -12.76
C TYR A 35 1.20 8.21 -14.20
N LYS A 36 1.22 6.97 -14.71
CA LYS A 36 1.65 6.66 -16.10
C LYS A 36 0.48 6.47 -17.08
N GLY A 37 -0.75 6.79 -16.67
CA GLY A 37 -1.96 6.69 -17.50
C GLY A 37 -2.77 5.40 -17.31
N ASN A 38 -2.16 4.32 -16.80
CA ASN A 38 -2.86 3.07 -16.48
C ASN A 38 -2.59 2.56 -15.05
N ALA A 39 -1.59 3.13 -14.38
CA ALA A 39 -1.17 2.78 -13.02
C ALA A 39 -0.41 3.95 -12.40
N VAL A 40 -0.36 3.98 -11.07
CA VAL A 40 0.55 4.87 -10.34
C VAL A 40 1.81 4.10 -9.96
N MET A 41 2.96 4.59 -10.39
CA MET A 41 4.26 4.01 -10.11
C MET A 41 4.80 4.55 -8.79
N VAL A 42 4.92 3.71 -7.77
CA VAL A 42 5.58 4.03 -6.50
C VAL A 42 6.97 3.40 -6.54
N GLY A 43 7.98 4.19 -6.89
CA GLY A 43 9.29 3.66 -7.29
C GLY A 43 9.14 2.75 -8.52
N ASN A 44 9.53 1.48 -8.40
CA ASN A 44 9.38 0.49 -9.47
C ASN A 44 8.09 -0.35 -9.37
N LEU A 45 7.25 -0.10 -8.36
CA LEU A 45 6.04 -0.88 -8.12
C LEU A 45 4.82 -0.23 -8.80
N PRO A 46 4.18 -0.90 -9.78
CA PRO A 46 2.93 -0.43 -10.35
C PRO A 46 1.77 -0.69 -9.38
N ILE A 47 1.04 0.36 -9.02
CA ILE A 47 -0.23 0.27 -8.29
C ILE A 47 -1.37 0.37 -9.31
N PRO A 48 -2.18 -0.69 -9.48
CA PRO A 48 -3.33 -0.67 -10.38
C PRO A 48 -4.35 0.38 -9.98
N MET A 49 -4.99 1.04 -10.95
CA MET A 49 -6.03 2.03 -10.69
C MET A 49 -7.23 1.46 -9.91
N SER A 50 -7.48 0.15 -9.99
CA SER A 50 -8.54 -0.53 -9.21
C SER A 50 -8.28 -0.53 -7.70
N MET A 51 -7.04 -0.28 -7.26
CA MET A 51 -6.68 -0.15 -5.85
C MET A 51 -6.65 1.31 -5.39
N ILE A 52 -6.90 2.26 -6.30
CA ILE A 52 -6.79 3.69 -6.03
C ILE A 52 -8.18 4.29 -5.96
N THR A 53 -8.48 4.95 -4.85
CA THR A 53 -9.77 5.57 -4.60
C THR A 53 -9.61 7.06 -4.26
N GLY A 54 -10.73 7.78 -4.30
CA GLY A 54 -10.82 9.17 -3.92
C GLY A 54 -11.14 10.12 -5.08
N ASN A 55 -11.54 11.33 -4.70
CA ASN A 55 -12.13 12.32 -5.61
C ASN A 55 -11.13 12.81 -6.68
N MET A 56 -9.84 12.77 -6.35
CA MET A 56 -8.76 13.22 -7.24
C MET A 56 -8.43 12.22 -8.35
N VAL A 57 -8.94 10.97 -8.31
CA VAL A 57 -8.70 9.95 -9.35
C VAL A 57 -9.20 10.41 -10.72
N SER A 58 -10.27 11.20 -10.76
CA SER A 58 -10.80 11.77 -12.01
C SER A 58 -9.96 12.94 -12.57
N LYS A 59 -9.06 13.50 -11.75
CA LYS A 59 -8.33 14.74 -12.05
C LYS A 59 -6.86 14.52 -12.42
N ILE A 60 -6.34 13.29 -12.27
CA ILE A 60 -4.95 12.96 -12.61
C ILE A 60 -4.76 12.81 -14.12
N VAL A 61 -3.63 13.30 -14.62
CA VAL A 61 -3.17 13.10 -16.00
C VAL A 61 -1.80 12.44 -16.01
N ALA A 62 -1.48 11.72 -17.09
CA ALA A 62 -0.19 11.04 -17.19
C ALA A 62 0.97 12.02 -17.00
N GLY A 63 1.96 11.63 -16.18
CA GLY A 63 3.07 12.48 -15.74
C GLY A 63 2.85 13.19 -14.40
N ASP A 64 1.63 13.18 -13.86
CA ASP A 64 1.35 13.77 -12.56
C ASP A 64 2.04 12.99 -11.43
N LYS A 65 2.70 13.72 -10.54
CA LYS A 65 3.14 13.18 -9.25
C LYS A 65 2.02 13.29 -8.25
N VAL A 66 1.68 12.18 -7.60
CA VAL A 66 0.59 12.09 -6.64
C VAL A 66 1.11 11.66 -5.28
N ARG A 67 0.51 12.22 -4.22
CA ARG A 67 0.72 11.75 -2.85
C ARG A 67 -0.46 10.86 -2.47
N LEU A 68 -0.15 9.63 -2.10
CA LEU A 68 -1.11 8.59 -1.78
C LEU A 68 -1.04 8.23 -0.30
N LEU A 69 -2.18 8.03 0.34
CA LEU A 69 -2.27 7.34 1.62
C LEU A 69 -2.55 5.85 1.36
N ARG A 70 -1.57 5.00 1.65
CA ARG A 70 -1.75 3.54 1.65
C ARG A 70 -2.44 3.13 2.95
N ASN A 71 -3.50 2.34 2.87
CA ASN A 71 -4.14 1.76 4.05
C ASN A 71 -3.27 0.66 4.69
N ASP A 72 -3.59 0.29 5.93
CA ASP A 72 -2.92 -0.85 6.56
C ASP A 72 -3.28 -2.14 5.82
N GLY A 73 -2.26 -2.95 5.50
CA GLY A 73 -2.38 -4.12 4.63
C GLY A 73 -2.20 -3.83 3.13
N GLY A 74 -2.16 -2.55 2.73
CA GLY A 74 -1.81 -2.12 1.36
C GLY A 74 -2.75 -2.65 0.27
N ARG A 75 -4.05 -2.74 0.60
CA ARG A 75 -5.12 -3.14 -0.32
C ARG A 75 -5.70 -1.95 -1.08
N GLU A 76 -5.62 -0.76 -0.50
CA GLU A 76 -6.22 0.46 -1.03
C GLU A 76 -5.29 1.66 -0.83
N TYR A 77 -5.33 2.57 -1.79
CA TYR A 77 -4.54 3.79 -1.82
C TYR A 77 -5.45 4.98 -2.11
N TYR A 78 -5.47 5.97 -1.22
CA TYR A 78 -6.27 7.17 -1.39
C TYR A 78 -5.41 8.31 -1.93
N ILE A 79 -5.82 8.99 -3.00
CA ILE A 79 -5.09 10.18 -3.49
C ILE A 79 -5.37 11.36 -2.56
N LEU A 80 -4.34 11.80 -1.83
CA LEU A 80 -4.40 12.99 -1.01
C LEU A 80 -4.31 14.26 -1.86
N GLU A 81 -3.35 14.32 -2.78
CA GLU A 81 -3.17 15.48 -3.66
C GLU A 81 -2.37 15.12 -4.93
N ILE A 82 -2.44 16.04 -5.90
CA ILE A 82 -1.52 16.07 -7.04
C ILE A 82 -0.45 17.11 -6.72
N ILE A 83 0.79 16.66 -6.60
CA ILE A 83 1.93 17.49 -6.21
C ILE A 83 2.18 18.53 -7.30
N GLY A 84 2.27 19.80 -6.91
CA GLY A 84 2.51 20.92 -7.81
C GLY A 84 1.25 21.50 -8.46
N LYS A 85 0.06 20.99 -8.11
CA LYS A 85 -1.22 21.61 -8.49
C LYS A 85 -1.93 22.14 -7.23
N PRO A 86 -2.59 23.30 -7.30
CA PRO A 86 -3.36 23.82 -6.18
C PRO A 86 -4.46 22.82 -5.79
N TYR A 87 -4.66 22.64 -4.48
CA TYR A 87 -5.65 21.72 -3.97
C TYR A 87 -7.04 22.17 -4.41
N GLN A 88 -7.68 21.39 -5.29
CA GLN A 88 -9.00 21.74 -5.81
C GLN A 88 -10.08 21.20 -4.89
N THR A 89 -10.58 22.04 -3.98
CA THR A 89 -11.72 21.76 -3.11
C THR A 89 -13.08 21.84 -3.83
N GLY A 90 -13.11 22.24 -5.10
CA GLY A 90 -14.34 22.45 -5.87
C GLY A 90 -14.56 21.45 -7.00
N GLY A 91 -15.79 20.98 -7.10
CA GLY A 91 -16.47 20.62 -8.35
C GLY A 91 -17.51 21.69 -8.64
#